data_AF-Q7SBN1-F1
#
_entry.id   AF-Q7SBN1-F1
#
_cell.length_a   1.000
_cell.length_b   1.000
_cell.length_c   1.000
_cell.angle_alpha   90.00
_cell.angle_beta   90.00
_cell.angle_gamma   90.00
#
_symmetry.space_group_name_H-M   'P 1'
#
loop_
_entity.id
_entity.type
_entity.pdbx_description
1 polymer ?
#
loop_
_entity_poly.entity_id
_entity_poly.type
_entity_poly.pdbx_seq_one_letter_code
_entity_poly.pdbx_strand_id
1 'polypeptide(L)'
;MLFTKVFLPLTALLATTTAAPTSPDEDSSPLLSFPSSLPPSFDPYNDIPTDIDDLSTSFNTTTLLATRNPDLAGRDQATYRGPYTYTTHYCGAPRSWATLSAIHDGVSYLYGLKGQPRLGANQCSRVSCSWNSAIVVCNDNNHDITLRSWGSIAEAASFLTSKCFKYMGGQTRIGGQVFFKERWNVFITVNKC
;
A
#
# COMPACT_ATOMS: atom_id res chain seq x y z
N MET A 1 -2.02 -10.71 65.75
CA MET A 1 -1.44 -9.56 66.47
C MET A 1 0.07 -9.79 66.47
N LEU A 2 0.90 -9.03 65.77
CA LEU A 2 1.27 -7.67 66.14
C LEU A 2 1.93 -7.00 64.93
N PHE A 3 1.53 -5.75 64.67
CA PHE A 3 2.10 -4.86 63.67
C PHE A 3 3.49 -4.39 64.09
N THR A 4 4.43 -4.29 63.14
CA THR A 4 5.54 -3.33 63.23
C THR A 4 5.77 -2.70 61.86
N LYS A 5 5.22 -1.50 61.73
CA LYS A 5 5.55 -0.52 60.68
C LYS A 5 6.98 -0.05 60.92
N VAL A 6 7.84 -0.13 59.91
CA VAL A 6 9.09 0.64 59.87
C VAL A 6 8.87 1.82 58.93
N PHE A 7 8.93 3.01 59.52
CA PHE A 7 8.94 4.30 58.87
C PHE A 7 10.39 4.83 58.81
N LEU A 8 10.59 5.83 57.94
CA LEU A 8 11.71 6.78 57.80
C LEU A 8 12.86 6.40 56.84
N PRO A 9 13.54 7.39 56.22
CA PRO A 9 13.08 8.72 55.79
C PRO A 9 13.50 9.14 54.37
N LEU A 10 12.84 10.23 53.97
CA LEU A 10 13.05 11.15 52.85
C LEU A 10 14.48 11.72 52.76
N THR A 11 14.81 12.23 51.56
CA THR A 11 15.99 13.05 51.11
C THR A 11 17.05 12.25 50.34
N ALA A 12 17.61 12.70 49.21
CA ALA A 12 17.75 14.05 48.67
C ALA A 12 17.63 14.10 47.13
N LEU A 13 16.97 15.15 46.63
CA LEU A 13 17.00 15.61 45.24
C LEU A 13 18.38 16.21 44.93
N LEU A 14 19.02 15.75 43.86
CA LEU A 14 20.07 16.48 43.15
C LEU A 14 19.87 16.24 41.65
N ALA A 15 19.30 17.22 40.97
CA ALA A 15 19.35 17.30 39.51
C ALA A 15 19.38 18.78 39.10
N THR A 16 20.61 19.25 38.95
CA THR A 16 21.11 20.11 37.86
C THR A 16 20.14 21.13 37.27
N THR A 17 20.44 22.40 37.53
CA THR A 17 20.00 23.55 36.75
C THR A 17 20.46 23.40 35.30
N THR A 18 19.54 23.17 34.37
CA THR A 18 19.76 23.36 32.94
C THR A 18 19.11 24.66 32.51
N ALA A 19 19.94 25.57 32.02
CA ALA A 19 19.57 26.86 31.46
C ALA A 19 18.61 26.68 30.27
N ALA A 20 17.63 27.59 30.19
CA ALA A 20 16.74 27.71 29.04
C ALA A 20 17.55 28.10 27.78
N PRO A 21 17.29 27.48 26.61
CA PRO A 21 17.85 27.93 25.36
C PRO A 21 17.17 29.23 24.92
N THR A 22 17.97 30.28 24.78
CA THR A 22 17.65 31.53 24.08
C THR A 22 17.40 31.23 22.60
N SER A 23 16.26 31.69 22.08
CA SER A 23 15.96 31.74 20.65
C SER A 23 16.92 32.72 19.95
N PRO A 24 17.58 32.32 18.85
CA PRO A 24 18.08 33.27 17.88
C PRO A 24 17.01 33.57 16.83
N ASP A 25 16.90 34.87 16.57
CA ASP A 25 16.05 35.56 15.62
C ASP A 25 16.21 35.11 14.17
N GLU A 26 15.23 35.55 13.39
CA GLU A 26 15.13 35.58 11.94
C GLU A 26 16.44 35.92 11.21
N ASP A 27 16.67 35.29 10.06
CA ASP A 27 16.57 35.92 8.74
C ASP A 27 17.27 35.06 7.68
N SER A 28 16.85 35.22 6.43
CA SER A 28 17.53 34.84 5.19
C SER A 28 17.37 33.39 4.71
N SER A 29 16.16 33.04 4.26
CA SER A 29 15.99 32.07 3.16
C SER A 29 15.95 32.82 1.82
N PRO A 30 16.73 32.42 0.80
CA PRO A 30 16.66 33.05 -0.52
C PRO A 30 15.31 32.75 -1.16
N LEU A 31 14.62 33.82 -1.59
CA LEU A 31 13.41 33.76 -2.41
C LEU A 31 13.69 32.96 -3.68
N LEU A 32 13.12 31.76 -3.78
CA LEU A 32 12.99 31.06 -5.05
C LEU A 32 11.98 31.84 -5.90
N SER A 33 12.48 32.58 -6.88
CA SER A 33 11.68 33.22 -7.91
C SER A 33 11.04 32.14 -8.79
N PHE A 34 9.75 31.87 -8.58
CA PHE A 34 8.95 31.07 -9.51
C PHE A 34 8.69 31.89 -10.78
N PRO A 35 8.95 31.36 -11.99
CA PRO A 35 8.55 32.03 -13.22
C PRO A 35 7.02 32.16 -13.27
N SER A 36 6.54 33.39 -13.28
CA SER A 36 5.13 33.76 -13.37
C SER A 36 4.65 33.71 -14.83
N SER A 37 4.69 32.53 -15.44
CA SER A 37 4.05 32.29 -16.72
C SER A 37 3.19 31.03 -16.61
N LEU A 38 1.94 31.23 -16.25
CA LEU A 38 0.86 30.28 -16.49
C LEU A 38 0.82 30.00 -18.01
N PRO A 39 0.82 28.74 -18.46
CA PRO A 39 0.45 28.45 -19.84
C PRO A 39 -1.01 28.90 -20.07
N PRO A 40 -1.36 29.38 -21.26
CA PRO A 40 -2.73 29.79 -21.56
C PRO A 40 -3.68 28.62 -21.27
N SER A 41 -4.82 28.97 -20.67
CA SER A 41 -5.90 28.08 -20.26
C SER A 41 -6.20 27.02 -21.33
N PHE A 42 -6.00 25.74 -20.99
CA PHE A 42 -6.58 24.64 -21.73
C PHE A 42 -8.10 24.72 -21.55
N ASP A 43 -8.81 25.09 -22.63
CA ASP A 43 -10.26 25.14 -22.64
C ASP A 43 -10.79 23.87 -23.32
N PRO A 44 -11.22 22.85 -22.55
CA PRO A 44 -11.49 21.50 -23.07
C PRO A 44 -12.71 21.42 -24.00
N TYR A 45 -13.37 22.55 -24.28
CA TYR A 45 -14.55 22.61 -25.13
C TYR A 45 -14.28 23.11 -26.56
N ASN A 46 -13.17 23.83 -26.80
CA ASN A 46 -12.94 24.51 -28.08
C ASN A 46 -11.75 23.99 -28.92
N ASP A 47 -10.93 23.08 -28.37
CA ASP A 47 -9.78 22.49 -29.08
C ASP A 47 -10.05 21.04 -29.54
N ILE A 48 -11.20 20.80 -30.18
CA ILE A 48 -11.46 19.54 -30.90
C ILE A 48 -11.15 19.76 -32.39
N PRO A 49 -10.09 19.16 -32.96
CA PRO A 49 -9.83 19.21 -34.39
C PRO A 49 -10.95 18.52 -35.18
N THR A 50 -11.55 19.23 -36.13
CA THR A 50 -12.70 18.77 -36.93
C THR A 50 -12.33 18.04 -38.23
N ASP A 51 -11.05 17.79 -38.50
CA ASP A 51 -10.63 17.05 -39.70
C ASP A 51 -10.18 15.63 -39.34
N ILE A 52 -11.11 14.68 -39.46
CA ILE A 52 -10.85 13.24 -39.41
C ILE A 52 -10.90 12.72 -40.85
N ASP A 53 -9.89 13.01 -41.69
CA ASP A 53 -9.83 12.36 -43.01
C ASP A 53 -8.41 12.09 -43.57
N ASP A 54 -7.32 12.34 -42.82
CA ASP A 54 -5.96 12.04 -43.31
C ASP A 54 -5.06 11.28 -42.31
N LEU A 55 -5.67 10.44 -41.45
CA LEU A 55 -4.93 9.54 -40.54
C LEU A 55 -5.26 8.05 -40.75
N SER A 56 -5.92 7.68 -41.86
CA SER A 56 -6.29 6.28 -42.12
C SER A 56 -5.31 5.53 -43.03
N THR A 57 -4.35 6.22 -43.66
CA THR A 57 -3.48 5.63 -44.69
C THR A 57 -2.06 5.25 -44.23
N SER A 58 -1.70 5.41 -42.96
CA SER A 58 -0.36 5.00 -42.47
C SER A 58 -0.33 4.17 -41.17
N PHE A 59 -1.46 3.76 -40.61
CA PHE A 59 -1.47 3.01 -39.35
C PHE A 59 -2.00 1.59 -39.52
N ASN A 60 -1.23 0.74 -40.20
CA ASN A 60 -1.24 -0.68 -39.88
C ASN A 60 -0.52 -0.88 -38.54
N THR A 61 -1.25 -0.65 -37.45
CA THR A 61 -0.78 -0.68 -36.06
C THR A 61 -0.17 -2.03 -35.64
N THR A 62 -0.45 -3.09 -36.39
CA THR A 62 0.09 -4.43 -36.13
C THR A 62 1.58 -4.56 -36.49
N THR A 63 2.10 -3.76 -37.43
CA THR A 63 3.45 -3.98 -38.00
C THR A 63 4.53 -3.05 -37.42
N LEU A 64 4.16 -1.93 -36.79
CA LEU A 64 5.11 -0.98 -36.17
C LEU A 64 5.36 -1.22 -34.67
N LEU A 65 4.56 -2.03 -33.99
CA LEU A 65 4.80 -2.39 -32.58
C LEU A 65 5.76 -3.57 -32.42
N ALA A 66 5.94 -4.41 -33.46
CA ALA A 66 6.77 -5.60 -33.38
C ALA A 66 8.29 -5.34 -33.47
N THR A 67 8.73 -4.19 -33.97
CA THR A 67 10.15 -3.89 -34.21
C THR A 67 10.80 -2.91 -33.22
N ARG A 68 10.05 -2.39 -32.23
CA ARG A 68 10.62 -1.40 -31.29
C ARG A 68 10.68 -1.79 -29.82
N ASN A 69 9.95 -2.81 -29.38
CA ASN A 69 10.20 -3.41 -28.08
C ASN A 69 9.45 -4.75 -27.92
N PRO A 70 10.13 -5.90 -27.78
CA PRO A 70 9.45 -7.16 -27.45
C PRO A 70 8.74 -7.13 -26.08
N ASP A 71 9.02 -6.11 -25.24
CA ASP A 71 8.45 -5.97 -23.89
C ASP A 71 7.06 -5.29 -23.83
N LEU A 72 6.49 -4.82 -24.95
CA LEU A 72 5.16 -4.16 -24.95
C LEU A 72 3.98 -5.10 -25.23
N ALA A 73 4.21 -6.40 -25.46
CA ALA A 73 3.12 -7.38 -25.60
C ALA A 73 2.45 -7.76 -24.26
N GLY A 74 2.82 -7.13 -23.13
CA GLY A 74 2.36 -7.51 -21.78
C GLY A 74 1.91 -6.37 -20.87
N ARG A 75 1.72 -5.14 -21.35
CA ARG A 75 1.51 -3.97 -20.50
C ARG A 75 0.13 -3.32 -20.66
N ASP A 76 -0.88 -3.96 -20.07
CA ASP A 76 -2.19 -3.32 -19.79
C ASP A 76 -2.76 -3.69 -18.40
N GLN A 77 -1.87 -3.93 -17.44
CA GLN A 77 -2.25 -4.46 -16.12
C GLN A 77 -1.51 -3.63 -15.06
N ALA A 78 -2.23 -2.86 -14.21
CA ALA A 78 -1.69 -2.27 -12.97
C ALA A 78 -0.66 -3.22 -12.32
N THR A 79 0.62 -2.85 -12.42
CA THR A 79 1.75 -3.74 -12.16
C THR A 79 1.99 -3.82 -10.66
N TYR A 80 2.05 -5.03 -10.11
CA TYR A 80 2.54 -5.24 -8.74
C TYR A 80 3.91 -4.55 -8.55
N ARG A 81 4.06 -3.72 -7.51
CA ARG A 81 5.26 -2.89 -7.26
C ARG A 81 6.13 -3.38 -6.10
N GLY A 82 5.77 -4.50 -5.48
CA GLY A 82 6.52 -5.03 -4.34
C GLY A 82 7.82 -5.72 -4.74
N PRO A 83 8.66 -6.07 -3.75
CA PRO A 83 10.00 -6.63 -3.98
C PRO A 83 10.00 -8.13 -4.35
N TYR A 84 8.83 -8.76 -4.40
CA TYR A 84 8.67 -10.20 -4.64
C TYR A 84 8.10 -10.48 -6.02
N THR A 85 8.33 -11.70 -6.54
CA THR A 85 7.71 -12.10 -7.81
C THR A 85 6.41 -12.83 -7.53
N TYR A 86 5.27 -12.20 -7.85
CA TYR A 86 3.98 -12.89 -7.79
C TYR A 86 3.89 -13.92 -8.92
N THR A 87 3.24 -15.06 -8.65
CA THR A 87 3.05 -16.14 -9.64
C THR A 87 1.67 -16.10 -10.25
N THR A 88 0.65 -15.97 -9.41
CA THR A 88 -0.75 -15.95 -9.83
C THR A 88 -1.61 -15.18 -8.83
N HIS A 89 -2.79 -14.76 -9.28
CA HIS A 89 -3.82 -14.21 -8.42
C HIS A 89 -5.20 -14.71 -8.85
N TYR A 90 -6.10 -14.79 -7.88
CA TYR A 90 -7.50 -15.18 -8.07
C TYR A 90 -8.40 -14.12 -7.46
N CYS A 91 -9.48 -13.78 -8.15
CA CYS A 91 -10.50 -12.86 -7.65
C CYS A 91 -11.79 -13.61 -7.34
N GLY A 92 -12.47 -13.23 -6.25
CA GLY A 92 -13.69 -13.88 -5.80
C GLY A 92 -13.43 -15.23 -5.13
N ALA A 93 -14.32 -16.20 -5.38
CA ALA A 93 -14.35 -17.48 -4.68
C ALA A 93 -12.99 -18.20 -4.70
N PRO A 94 -12.56 -18.80 -3.56
CA PRO A 94 -13.32 -19.01 -2.33
C PRO A 94 -13.35 -17.79 -1.39
N ARG A 95 -12.76 -16.65 -1.77
CA ARG A 95 -12.69 -15.46 -0.91
C ARG A 95 -14.01 -14.70 -0.93
N SER A 96 -14.50 -14.35 0.25
CA SER A 96 -15.71 -13.54 0.40
C SER A 96 -15.42 -12.07 0.13
N TRP A 97 -16.42 -11.38 -0.44
CA TRP A 97 -16.33 -9.97 -0.85
C TRP A 97 -16.39 -9.01 0.36
N ALA A 98 -15.21 -8.60 0.82
CA ALA A 98 -14.96 -7.62 1.87
C ALA A 98 -15.18 -6.17 1.39
N THR A 99 -15.28 -5.21 2.30
CA THR A 99 -15.47 -3.79 1.96
C THR A 99 -14.14 -3.17 1.51
N LEU A 100 -14.11 -2.58 0.31
CA LEU A 100 -12.87 -2.05 -0.28
C LEU A 100 -12.22 -0.95 0.57
N SER A 101 -13.00 0.01 1.07
CA SER A 101 -12.48 1.11 1.89
C SER A 101 -11.78 0.62 3.16
N ALA A 102 -12.38 -0.35 3.87
CA ALA A 102 -11.78 -0.94 5.06
C ALA A 102 -10.47 -1.67 4.76
N ILE A 103 -10.32 -2.23 3.56
CA ILE A 103 -9.07 -2.82 3.10
C ILE A 103 -8.02 -1.75 2.78
N HIS A 104 -8.40 -0.61 2.19
CA HIS A 104 -7.48 0.52 2.00
C HIS A 104 -6.95 1.06 3.33
N ASP A 105 -7.79 1.14 4.36
CA ASP A 105 -7.36 1.49 5.72
C ASP A 105 -6.33 0.48 6.24
N GLY A 106 -6.60 -0.81 6.02
CA GLY A 106 -5.67 -1.89 6.38
C GLY A 106 -4.34 -1.82 5.63
N VAL A 107 -4.36 -1.51 4.33
CA VAL A 107 -3.15 -1.29 3.52
C VAL A 107 -2.35 -0.12 4.08
N SER A 108 -3.00 1.01 4.36
CA SER A 108 -2.36 2.21 4.92
C SER A 108 -1.73 1.94 6.29
N TYR A 109 -2.45 1.22 7.16
CA TYR A 109 -1.93 0.75 8.45
C TYR A 109 -0.65 -0.08 8.28
N LEU A 110 -0.65 -1.07 7.38
CA LEU A 110 0.51 -1.94 7.15
C LEU A 110 1.74 -1.18 6.62
N TYR A 111 1.55 -0.16 5.78
CA TYR A 111 2.66 0.70 5.34
C TYR A 111 3.28 1.51 6.50
N GLY A 112 2.49 1.85 7.52
CA GLY A 112 2.97 2.59 8.69
C GLY A 112 3.75 1.74 9.71
N LEU A 113 3.67 0.40 9.61
CA LEU A 113 4.35 -0.49 10.55
C LEU A 113 5.85 -0.61 10.27
N LYS A 114 6.65 -0.52 11.33
CA LYS A 114 8.10 -0.75 11.28
C LYS A 114 8.42 -2.23 11.51
N GLY A 115 9.60 -2.64 11.04
CA GLY A 115 10.13 -3.99 11.24
C GLY A 115 9.71 -5.00 10.18
N GLN A 116 9.98 -6.27 10.48
CA GLN A 116 9.84 -7.40 9.55
C GLN A 116 8.87 -8.43 10.14
N PRO A 117 7.76 -8.75 9.46
CA PRO A 117 6.82 -9.74 9.96
C PRO A 117 7.41 -11.15 9.81
N ARG A 118 7.29 -11.93 10.88
CA ARG A 118 7.64 -13.35 10.92
C ARG A 118 6.39 -14.20 10.81
N LEU A 119 6.47 -15.24 9.99
CA LEU A 119 5.37 -16.15 9.72
C LEU A 119 5.82 -17.57 10.02
N GLY A 120 5.08 -18.27 10.88
CA GLY A 120 5.34 -19.67 11.20
C GLY A 120 5.15 -20.57 9.98
N ALA A 121 5.83 -21.71 9.95
CA ALA A 121 5.67 -22.75 8.93
C ALA A 121 4.21 -23.20 8.78
N ASN A 122 3.69 -23.24 7.54
CA ASN A 122 2.32 -23.66 7.22
C ASN A 122 1.23 -22.90 8.00
N GLN A 123 1.47 -21.64 8.35
CA GLN A 123 0.53 -20.83 9.13
C GLN A 123 0.03 -19.61 8.37
N CYS A 124 -1.19 -19.23 8.71
CA CYS A 124 -1.82 -17.99 8.26
C CYS A 124 -2.05 -17.06 9.45
N SER A 125 -1.85 -15.76 9.23
CA SER A 125 -2.04 -14.72 10.24
C SER A 125 -2.87 -13.58 9.68
N ARG A 126 -3.91 -13.19 10.42
CA ARG A 126 -4.69 -11.98 10.12
C ARG A 126 -3.90 -10.77 10.60
N VAL A 127 -3.42 -9.98 9.65
CA VAL A 127 -2.52 -8.83 9.92
C VAL A 127 -3.25 -7.49 9.93
N SER A 128 -4.47 -7.44 9.40
CA SER A 128 -5.36 -6.31 9.51
C SER A 128 -6.81 -6.79 9.49
N CYS A 129 -7.68 -6.12 10.25
CA CYS A 129 -9.11 -6.36 10.29
C CYS A 129 -9.83 -5.06 10.62
N SER A 130 -10.72 -4.61 9.73
CA SER A 130 -11.56 -3.42 9.95
C SER A 130 -12.92 -3.66 9.30
N TRP A 131 -14.02 -3.31 9.99
CA TRP A 131 -15.39 -3.48 9.47
C TRP A 131 -15.66 -4.87 8.86
N ASN A 132 -15.27 -5.93 9.58
CA ASN A 132 -15.32 -7.33 9.14
C ASN A 132 -14.58 -7.64 7.82
N SER A 133 -13.61 -6.81 7.44
CA SER A 133 -12.79 -6.93 6.24
C SER A 133 -11.35 -7.16 6.66
N ALA A 134 -10.78 -8.30 6.26
CA ALA A 134 -9.47 -8.72 6.73
C ALA A 134 -8.44 -8.87 5.60
N ILE A 135 -7.21 -8.50 5.92
CA ILE A 135 -6.01 -8.84 5.17
C ILE A 135 -5.32 -9.97 5.93
N VAL A 136 -5.11 -11.08 5.26
CA VAL A 136 -4.47 -12.27 5.83
C VAL A 136 -3.27 -12.62 4.98
N VAL A 137 -2.17 -12.98 5.65
CA VAL A 137 -0.95 -13.48 5.03
C VAL A 137 -0.76 -14.93 5.45
N CYS A 138 -0.33 -15.79 4.53
CA CYS A 138 -0.02 -17.18 4.78
C CYS A 138 1.39 -17.53 4.34
N ASN A 139 2.04 -18.40 5.09
CA ASN A 139 3.28 -19.05 4.73
C ASN A 139 3.00 -20.52 4.39
N ASP A 140 3.15 -20.89 3.12
CA ASP A 140 2.95 -22.25 2.61
C ASP A 140 4.28 -23.03 2.54
N ASN A 141 5.33 -22.52 3.20
CA ASN A 141 6.57 -23.23 3.43
C ASN A 141 6.47 -24.14 4.66
N ASN A 142 7.30 -25.17 4.67
CA ASN A 142 7.51 -26.06 5.81
C ASN A 142 8.47 -25.50 6.87
N HIS A 143 8.88 -24.24 6.74
CA HIS A 143 9.77 -23.55 7.66
C HIS A 143 9.28 -22.11 7.86
N ASP A 144 9.72 -21.49 8.95
CA ASP A 144 9.38 -20.11 9.27
C ASP A 144 10.03 -19.15 8.27
N ILE A 145 9.29 -18.12 7.85
CA ILE A 145 9.81 -17.08 6.96
C ILE A 145 9.74 -15.72 7.64
N THR A 146 10.67 -14.83 7.24
CA THR A 146 10.65 -13.41 7.62
C THR A 146 10.54 -12.60 6.33
N LEU A 147 9.48 -11.80 6.19
CA LEU A 147 9.33 -10.93 5.01
C LEU A 147 10.16 -9.65 5.17
N ARG A 148 10.54 -9.05 4.03
CA ARG A 148 11.38 -7.86 3.98
C ARG A 148 10.82 -6.68 4.79
N SER A 149 9.50 -6.52 4.80
CA SER A 149 8.80 -5.47 5.54
C SER A 149 7.29 -5.73 5.59
N TRP A 150 6.57 -5.03 6.45
CA TRP A 150 5.11 -4.96 6.38
C TRP A 150 4.58 -4.38 5.06
N GLY A 151 5.34 -3.47 4.45
CA GLY A 151 5.05 -2.92 3.12
C GLY A 151 4.94 -3.99 2.03
N SER A 152 5.62 -5.13 2.17
CA SER A 152 5.49 -6.24 1.22
C SER A 152 4.09 -6.88 1.21
N ILE A 153 3.45 -6.95 2.39
CA ILE A 153 2.07 -7.42 2.52
C ILE A 153 1.10 -6.34 2.04
N ALA A 154 1.38 -5.07 2.38
CA ALA A 154 0.59 -3.93 1.95
C ALA A 154 0.53 -3.81 0.41
N GLU A 155 1.68 -3.97 -0.28
CA GLU A 155 1.73 -3.97 -1.75
C GLU A 155 0.94 -5.13 -2.37
N ALA A 156 0.97 -6.31 -1.74
CA ALA A 156 0.19 -7.46 -2.21
C ALA A 156 -1.32 -7.21 -2.08
N ALA A 157 -1.76 -6.65 -0.95
CA ALA A 157 -3.15 -6.26 -0.77
C ALA A 157 -3.56 -5.11 -1.70
N SER A 158 -2.71 -4.10 -1.88
CA SER A 158 -2.91 -2.99 -2.82
C SER A 158 -3.07 -3.48 -4.25
N PHE A 159 -2.22 -4.41 -4.68
CA PHE A 159 -2.34 -5.07 -5.98
C PHE A 159 -3.72 -5.73 -6.15
N LEU A 160 -4.19 -6.49 -5.16
CA LEU A 160 -5.53 -7.06 -5.18
C LEU A 160 -6.62 -5.99 -5.25
N THR A 161 -6.48 -4.84 -4.57
CA THR A 161 -7.44 -3.72 -4.64
C THR A 161 -7.59 -3.13 -6.04
N SER A 162 -6.52 -3.16 -6.84
CA SER A 162 -6.55 -2.69 -8.23
C SER A 162 -7.12 -3.70 -9.23
N LYS A 163 -7.27 -4.98 -8.83
CA LYS A 163 -7.61 -6.10 -9.73
C LYS A 163 -8.89 -6.84 -9.39
N CYS A 164 -9.14 -7.05 -8.11
CA CYS A 164 -10.15 -7.96 -7.61
C CYS A 164 -11.30 -7.24 -6.91
N PHE A 165 -11.85 -6.20 -7.53
CA PHE A 165 -13.00 -5.47 -7.00
C PHE A 165 -14.24 -5.64 -7.86
N LYS A 166 -15.41 -5.51 -7.23
CA LYS A 166 -16.72 -5.52 -7.88
C LYS A 166 -17.68 -4.61 -7.13
N TYR A 167 -18.54 -3.91 -7.86
CA TYR A 167 -19.63 -3.15 -7.26
C TYR A 167 -20.81 -4.08 -6.94
N MET A 168 -21.21 -4.16 -5.66
CA MET A 168 -22.31 -5.01 -5.19
C MET A 168 -23.02 -4.37 -3.99
N GLY A 169 -24.36 -4.38 -3.98
CA GLY A 169 -25.14 -3.91 -2.83
C GLY A 169 -24.89 -2.44 -2.46
N GLY A 170 -24.67 -1.58 -3.46
CA GLY A 170 -24.40 -0.15 -3.26
C GLY A 170 -22.97 0.19 -2.83
N GLN A 171 -22.05 -0.78 -2.83
CA GLN A 171 -20.68 -0.58 -2.34
C GLN A 171 -19.66 -1.32 -3.23
N THR A 172 -18.44 -0.79 -3.31
CA THR A 172 -17.32 -1.52 -3.91
C THR A 172 -16.78 -2.54 -2.92
N ARG A 173 -16.76 -3.80 -3.35
CA ARG A 173 -16.29 -4.94 -2.57
C ARG A 173 -15.06 -5.55 -3.23
N ILE A 174 -14.24 -6.21 -2.41
CA ILE A 174 -13.03 -6.90 -2.83
C ILE A 174 -12.95 -8.29 -2.22
N GLY A 175 -12.56 -9.27 -3.03
CA GLY A 175 -12.21 -10.60 -2.57
C GLY A 175 -11.18 -11.16 -3.52
N GLY A 176 -10.07 -11.66 -3.00
CA GLY A 176 -9.02 -12.21 -3.84
C GLY A 176 -7.82 -12.71 -3.06
N GLN A 177 -6.94 -13.40 -3.76
CA GLN A 177 -5.71 -13.97 -3.23
C GLN A 177 -4.60 -13.86 -4.27
N VAL A 178 -3.40 -13.50 -3.83
CA VAL A 178 -2.19 -13.45 -4.66
C VAL A 178 -1.12 -14.35 -4.04
N PHE A 179 -0.46 -15.13 -4.90
CA PHE A 179 0.59 -16.08 -4.53
C PHE A 179 1.95 -15.60 -5.02
N PHE A 180 2.99 -15.91 -4.27
CA PHE A 180 4.37 -15.54 -4.57
C PHE A 180 5.25 -16.77 -4.80
N LYS A 181 6.33 -16.58 -5.56
CA LYS A 181 7.28 -17.66 -5.89
C LYS A 181 7.92 -18.28 -4.65
N GLU A 182 8.09 -17.48 -3.60
CA GLU A 182 8.67 -17.87 -2.30
C GLU A 182 7.66 -18.61 -1.39
N ARG A 183 6.54 -19.09 -1.95
CA ARG A 183 5.53 -19.92 -1.27
C ARG A 183 4.90 -19.26 -0.05
N TRP A 184 4.61 -17.97 -0.16
CA TRP A 184 3.71 -17.26 0.73
C TRP A 184 2.63 -16.58 -0.11
N ASN A 185 1.53 -16.21 0.52
CA ASN A 185 0.41 -15.61 -0.19
C ASN A 185 -0.31 -14.59 0.69
N VAL A 186 -1.06 -13.70 0.04
CA VAL A 186 -1.93 -12.72 0.72
C VAL A 186 -3.32 -12.86 0.17
N PHE A 187 -4.31 -12.84 1.05
CA PHE A 187 -5.70 -12.80 0.63
C PHE A 187 -6.52 -11.79 1.41
N ILE A 188 -7.58 -11.34 0.77
CA ILE A 188 -8.60 -10.46 1.32
C ILE A 188 -9.89 -11.24 1.40
N THR A 189 -10.52 -11.21 2.58
CA THR A 189 -11.80 -11.87 2.81
C THR A 189 -12.62 -11.15 3.87
N VAL A 190 -13.90 -11.48 3.95
CA VAL A 190 -14.72 -11.18 5.12
C VAL A 190 -14.22 -12.03 6.29
N ASN A 191 -13.99 -11.41 7.44
CA ASN A 191 -13.63 -12.09 8.68
C ASN A 191 -14.10 -11.25 9.86
N LYS A 192 -14.64 -11.89 10.90
CA LYS A 192 -15.08 -11.17 12.10
C LYS A 192 -13.88 -10.54 12.81
N CYS A 193 -13.93 -9.22 12.95
CA CYS A 193 -13.18 -8.47 13.95
C CYS A 193 -14.05 -8.40 15.22
#